data_AF-A0A9E3EA97-F1
#
_entry.id   AF-A0A9E3EA97-F1
#
_cell.length_a   1.000
_cell.length_b   1.000
_cell.length_c   1.000
_cell.angle_alpha   90.00
_cell.angle_beta   90.00
_cell.angle_gamma   90.00
#
_symmetry.space_group_name_H-M   'P 1'
#
loop_
_entity.id
_entity.type
_entity.pdbx_description
1 polymer ?
#
loop_
_entity_poly.entity_id
_entity_poly.type
_entity_poly.pdbx_seq_one_letter_code
_entity_poly.pdbx_strand_id
1 'polypeptide(L)'
;MFVTLIAHTTHEVHRRSSLTVIRPGGILVSVVSEPMPDPDRLNNIRSVFFLVEVTTKRLDKITDLFNRGRLSPRVGTILPLEQVRTAHRMLAGAPHQPGKIVLKMTDHF
;
A
#
# COMPACT_ATOMS: atom_id res chain seq x y z
N MET A 1 2.44 22.49 -7.10
CA MET A 1 1.51 21.70 -6.27
C MET A 1 2.20 20.38 -5.94
N PHE A 2 2.75 20.26 -4.73
CA PHE A 2 3.49 19.05 -4.31
C PHE A 2 2.55 18.14 -3.52
N VAL A 3 2.12 17.04 -4.12
CA VAL A 3 1.34 16.01 -3.43
C VAL A 3 2.33 15.05 -2.77
N THR A 4 2.56 15.20 -1.46
CA THR A 4 3.33 14.23 -0.68
C THR A 4 2.38 13.11 -0.24
N LEU A 5 2.34 12.00 -0.97
CA LEU A 5 1.56 10.81 -0.61
C LEU A 5 2.41 9.89 0.29
N ILE A 6 2.02 9.72 1.54
CA ILE A 6 2.66 8.79 2.48
C ILE A 6 1.69 7.63 2.74
N ALA A 7 1.86 6.52 2.03
CA ALA A 7 1.06 5.31 2.26
C ALA A 7 1.68 4.49 3.41
N HIS A 8 1.04 4.49 4.58
CA HIS A 8 1.48 3.70 5.73
C HIS A 8 0.72 2.36 5.76
N THR A 9 1.45 1.24 5.77
CA THR A 9 0.89 -0.14 5.80
C THR A 9 1.31 -0.96 7.03
N THR A 10 1.99 -0.35 8.01
CA THR A 10 2.51 -1.03 9.23
C THR A 10 1.96 -0.37 10.50
N HIS A 11 2.03 -1.02 11.66
CA HIS A 11 1.52 -0.43 12.91
C HIS A 11 2.48 0.60 13.53
N GLU A 12 1.89 1.71 13.98
CA GLU A 12 2.33 2.71 14.98
C GLU A 12 3.63 3.51 14.79
N VAL A 13 4.76 2.90 14.44
CA VAL A 13 6.08 3.53 14.70
C VAL A 13 6.49 4.60 13.67
N HIS A 14 6.10 4.52 12.39
CA HIS A 14 6.47 5.55 11.40
C HIS A 14 5.46 6.71 11.30
N ARG A 15 4.41 6.70 12.14
CA ARG A 15 3.32 7.69 12.12
C ARG A 15 3.76 9.09 12.55
N ARG A 16 4.64 9.20 13.56
CA ARG A 16 5.07 10.51 14.11
C ARG A 16 6.03 11.27 13.19
N SER A 17 6.96 10.57 12.54
CA SER A 17 8.00 11.20 11.72
C SER A 17 7.51 11.66 10.35
N SER A 18 6.45 11.02 9.83
CA SER A 18 5.85 11.35 8.53
C SER A 18 4.99 12.62 8.56
N LEU A 19 4.50 13.03 9.74
CA LEU A 19 3.73 14.26 9.91
C LEU A 19 4.60 15.53 9.81
N THR A 20 5.91 15.42 10.04
CA THR A 20 6.82 16.57 10.07
C THR A 20 7.23 17.07 8.67
N VAL A 21 6.94 16.30 7.62
CA VAL A 21 7.37 16.58 6.23
C VAL A 21 6.23 17.01 5.30
N ILE A 22 5.00 17.13 5.82
CA ILE A 22 3.84 17.54 5.03
C ILE A 22 3.80 19.07 4.97
N ARG A 23 3.93 19.61 3.76
CA ARG A 23 3.80 21.05 3.51
C ARG A 23 2.33 21.49 3.65
N PRO A 24 2.07 22.78 3.97
CA PRO A 24 0.72 23.34 3.91
C PRO A 24 0.04 23.04 2.56
N GLY A 25 -1.20 22.55 2.59
CA GLY A 25 -1.96 22.12 1.40
C GLY A 25 -1.68 20.67 0.94
N GLY A 26 -0.87 19.91 1.67
CA GLY A 26 -0.62 18.49 1.41
C GLY A 26 -1.80 17.57 1.82
N ILE A 27 -1.77 16.32 1.32
CA ILE A 27 -2.77 15.30 1.61
C ILE A 27 -2.09 14.13 2.34
N LEU A 28 -2.56 13.80 3.54
CA LEU A 28 -2.17 12.58 4.26
C LEU A 28 -3.17 11.47 3.93
N VAL A 29 -2.70 10.32 3.45
CA VAL A 29 -3.54 9.16 3.12
C VAL A 29 -3.12 7.96 3.97
N SER A 30 -4.01 7.47 4.82
CA SER A 30 -3.76 6.27 5.64
C SER A 30 -4.57 5.07 5.15
N VAL A 31 -3.94 3.90 5.11
CA VAL A 31 -4.54 2.63 4.66
C VAL A 31 -4.81 1.66 5.83
N VAL A 32 -4.30 1.97 7.04
CA VAL A 32 -4.33 1.04 8.20
C VAL A 32 -5.33 1.49 9.27
N SER A 33 -5.43 2.79 9.56
CA SER A 33 -6.40 3.33 10.52
C SER A 33 -6.64 4.82 10.26
N GLU A 34 -7.77 5.36 10.71
CA GLU A 34 -8.02 6.81 10.71
C GLU A 34 -6.85 7.53 11.41
N PRO A 35 -6.26 8.56 10.78
CA PRO A 35 -5.26 9.36 11.47
C PRO A 35 -5.95 10.08 12.63
N MET A 36 -5.67 9.69 13.88
CA MET A 36 -6.06 10.50 15.04
C MET A 36 -5.38 11.86 14.89
N PRO A 37 -6.13 12.93 14.69
CA PRO A 37 -5.53 14.21 14.35
C PRO A 37 -4.87 14.85 15.57
N ASP A 38 -3.68 15.43 15.38
CA ASP A 38 -3.11 16.40 16.32
C ASP A 38 -3.85 17.74 16.08
N PRO A 39 -4.66 18.23 17.04
CA PRO A 39 -5.58 19.35 16.83
C PRO A 39 -4.87 20.65 16.40
N ASP A 40 -3.58 20.82 16.73
CA ASP A 40 -2.85 22.05 16.45
C ASP A 40 -2.26 22.12 15.02
N ARG A 41 -2.25 21.01 14.26
CA ARG A 41 -1.59 20.93 12.93
C ARG A 41 -2.55 20.74 11.74
N LEU A 42 -3.84 20.58 12.00
CA LEU A 42 -4.84 20.27 10.97
C LEU A 42 -5.33 21.44 10.15
N ASN A 43 -5.11 22.68 10.60
CA ASN A 43 -5.76 23.83 9.97
C ASN A 43 -5.37 24.01 8.49
N ASN A 44 -4.30 23.32 8.02
CA ASN A 44 -3.82 23.38 6.63
C ASN A 44 -3.52 22.00 5.98
N ILE A 45 -3.97 20.87 6.54
CA ILE A 45 -3.68 19.52 6.00
C ILE A 45 -4.96 18.71 5.84
N ARG A 46 -5.18 18.15 4.64
CA ARG A 46 -6.31 17.25 4.36
C ARG A 46 -5.93 15.82 4.73
N SER A 47 -6.62 15.24 5.71
CA SER A 47 -6.48 13.84 6.13
C SER A 47 -7.54 12.98 5.44
N VAL A 48 -7.14 11.87 4.81
CA VAL A 48 -8.04 10.90 4.18
C VAL A 48 -7.72 9.51 4.70
N PHE A 49 -8.70 8.87 5.34
CA PHE A 49 -8.65 7.43 5.57
C PHE A 49 -9.15 6.72 4.32
N PHE A 50 -8.27 5.93 3.70
CA PHE A 50 -8.57 5.23 2.46
C PHE A 50 -9.03 3.81 2.76
N LEU A 51 -10.29 3.67 3.17
CA LEU A 51 -10.99 2.39 3.09
C LEU A 51 -11.34 2.17 1.61
N VAL A 52 -10.68 1.20 0.98
CA VAL A 52 -10.64 1.08 -0.49
C VAL A 52 -12.04 0.87 -1.07
N GLU A 53 -12.53 1.83 -1.85
CA GLU A 53 -13.62 1.61 -2.79
C GLU A 53 -13.02 1.14 -4.14
N VAL A 54 -13.05 -0.17 -4.35
CA VAL A 54 -12.63 -0.77 -5.63
C VAL A 54 -13.81 -0.63 -6.61
N THR A 55 -13.64 0.15 -7.67
CA THR A 55 -14.63 0.25 -8.75
C THR A 55 -14.04 -0.23 -10.06
N THR A 56 -14.86 -0.82 -10.93
CA THR A 56 -14.45 -1.27 -12.28
C THR A 56 -13.74 -0.15 -13.03
N LYS A 57 -14.32 1.05 -13.05
CA LYS A 57 -13.74 2.24 -13.70
C LYS A 57 -12.32 2.58 -13.21
N ARG A 58 -12.00 2.34 -11.93
CA ARG A 58 -10.64 2.56 -11.38
C ARG A 58 -9.70 1.43 -11.79
N LEU A 59 -10.16 0.18 -11.73
CA LEU A 59 -9.38 -0.98 -12.17
C LEU A 59 -9.08 -0.96 -13.68
N ASP A 60 -10.00 -0.50 -14.51
CA ASP A 60 -9.80 -0.38 -15.96
C ASP A 60 -8.65 0.59 -16.27
N LYS A 61 -8.57 1.70 -15.55
CA LYS A 61 -7.46 2.65 -15.69
C LYS A 61 -6.12 2.05 -15.28
N ILE A 62 -6.09 1.28 -14.19
CA ILE A 62 -4.88 0.58 -13.75
C ILE A 62 -4.47 -0.48 -14.79
N THR A 63 -5.44 -1.19 -15.35
CA THR A 63 -5.24 -2.20 -16.41
C THR A 63 -4.67 -1.56 -17.68
N ASP A 64 -5.19 -0.41 -18.12
CA ASP A 64 -4.66 0.32 -19.26
C ASP A 64 -3.20 0.74 -19.04
N LEU A 65 -2.87 1.26 -17.85
CA LEU A 65 -1.48 1.60 -17.50
C LEU A 65 -0.56 0.38 -17.50
N PHE A 66 -1.04 -0.76 -16.99
CA PHE A 66 -0.30 -2.03 -17.00
C PHE A 66 -0.06 -2.53 -18.42
N ASN A 67 -1.10 -2.59 -19.26
CA ASN A 67 -1.03 -3.04 -20.65
C ASN A 67 -0.09 -2.17 -21.50
N ARG A 68 -0.03 -0.86 -21.23
CA ARG A 68 0.90 0.08 -21.89
C ARG A 68 2.34 0.02 -21.34
N GLY A 69 2.63 -0.86 -20.39
CA GLY A 69 3.95 -0.94 -19.73
C GLY A 69 4.30 0.26 -18.87
N ARG A 70 3.32 1.12 -18.55
CA ARG A 70 3.49 2.33 -17.71
C ARG A 70 3.36 2.02 -16.21
N LEU A 71 2.91 0.82 -15.88
CA LEU A 71 2.84 0.28 -14.53
C LEU A 71 3.33 -1.17 -14.57
N SER A 72 4.29 -1.52 -13.72
CA SER A 72 4.77 -2.90 -13.57
C SER A 72 4.71 -3.33 -12.11
N PRO A 73 4.03 -4.43 -11.77
CA PRO A 73 4.00 -4.97 -10.43
C PRO A 73 5.37 -5.55 -10.10
N ARG A 74 5.93 -5.14 -8.96
CA ARG A 74 7.12 -5.78 -8.42
C ARG A 74 6.73 -7.08 -7.73
N VAL A 75 6.88 -8.20 -8.43
CA VAL A 75 6.76 -9.54 -7.83
C VAL A 75 8.09 -9.90 -7.17
N GLY A 76 8.07 -10.18 -5.88
CA GLY A 76 9.27 -10.53 -5.11
C GLY A 76 9.46 -12.03 -5.05
N THR A 77 8.47 -12.74 -4.52
CA THR A 77 8.54 -14.19 -4.28
C THR A 77 7.32 -14.87 -4.88
N ILE A 78 7.53 -15.95 -5.63
CA ILE A 78 6.47 -16.84 -6.12
C ILE A 78 6.64 -18.18 -5.41
N LEU A 79 5.60 -18.66 -4.76
CA LEU A 79 5.57 -19.95 -4.08
C LEU A 79 4.42 -20.80 -4.64
N PRO A 80 4.54 -22.13 -4.67
CA PRO A 80 3.41 -22.97 -4.98
C PRO A 80 2.38 -22.90 -3.83
N LEU A 81 1.09 -23.11 -4.12
CA LEU A 81 -0.01 -22.91 -3.17
C LEU A 81 0.17 -23.72 -1.86
N GLU A 82 0.76 -24.90 -1.96
CA GLU A 82 1.06 -25.81 -0.84
C GLU A 82 2.00 -25.15 0.20
N GLN A 83 2.75 -24.13 -0.20
CA GLN A 83 3.65 -23.36 0.65
C GLN A 83 2.98 -22.10 1.24
N VAL A 84 1.65 -22.01 1.27
CA VAL A 84 0.91 -20.89 1.89
C VAL A 84 1.39 -20.56 3.31
N ARG A 85 1.72 -21.57 4.13
CA ARG A 85 2.24 -21.36 5.49
C ARG A 85 3.56 -20.59 5.46
N THR A 86 4.45 -20.89 4.52
CA THR A 86 5.72 -20.18 4.33
C THR A 86 5.47 -18.74 3.89
N ALA A 87 4.54 -18.52 2.95
CA ALA A 87 4.14 -17.18 2.53
C ALA A 87 3.66 -16.31 3.70
N HIS A 88 2.83 -16.87 4.60
CA HIS A 88 2.38 -16.14 5.78
C HIS A 88 3.50 -15.85 6.78
N ARG A 89 4.47 -16.75 6.96
CA ARG A 89 5.67 -16.48 7.78
C ARG A 89 6.49 -15.32 7.21
N MET A 90 6.63 -15.24 5.89
CA MET A 90 7.28 -14.11 5.22
C MET A 90 6.57 -12.79 5.51
N LEU A 91 5.23 -12.76 5.44
CA LEU A 91 4.43 -11.59 5.83
C LEU A 91 4.62 -11.21 7.31
N ALA A 92 4.85 -12.20 8.17
CA ALA A 92 5.13 -12.01 9.61
C ALA A 92 6.58 -11.59 9.91
N GLY A 93 7.42 -11.35 8.88
CA GLY A 93 8.78 -10.83 9.03
C GLY A 93 9.90 -11.84 8.73
N ALA A 94 9.59 -13.07 8.32
CA ALA A 94 10.63 -13.96 7.80
C ALA A 94 11.23 -13.40 6.48
N PRO A 95 12.51 -13.66 6.17
CA PRO A 95 13.16 -13.10 4.99
C PRO A 95 12.44 -13.43 3.68
N HIS A 96 12.26 -12.44 2.81
CA HIS A 96 11.75 -12.61 1.45
C HIS A 96 12.23 -11.49 0.52
N GLN A 97 12.16 -11.72 -0.80
CA GLN A 97 12.48 -10.71 -1.81
C GLN A 97 11.49 -9.53 -1.72
N PRO A 98 11.94 -8.27 -1.82
CA PRO A 98 11.04 -7.12 -1.80
C PRO A 98 10.08 -7.15 -2.99
N GLY A 99 8.78 -7.02 -2.71
CA GLY A 99 7.72 -7.09 -3.71
C GLY A 99 6.53 -7.89 -3.20
N LYS A 100 5.60 -8.21 -4.11
CA LYS A 100 4.45 -9.07 -3.82
C LYS A 100 4.91 -10.52 -3.62
N ILE A 101 4.32 -11.20 -2.64
CA ILE A 101 4.37 -12.65 -2.50
C ILE A 101 3.15 -13.20 -3.26
N VAL A 102 3.40 -14.07 -4.24
CA VAL A 102 2.36 -14.65 -5.10
C VAL A 102 2.32 -16.15 -4.87
N LEU A 103 1.11 -16.69 -4.70
CA LEU A 103 0.89 -18.13 -4.67
C LEU A 103 0.47 -18.58 -6.07
N LYS A 104 1.22 -19.53 -6.63
CA LYS A 104 0.93 -20.14 -7.93
C LYS A 104 0.22 -21.47 -7.72
N MET A 105 -0.91 -21.64 -8.39
CA MET A 105 -1.55 -22.95 -8.52
C MET A 105 -0.81 -23.73 -9.60
N THR A 106 -0.52 -25.01 -9.34
CA THR A 106 -0.14 -25.94 -10.39
C THR A 106 -1.42 -26.50 -10.98
N ASP A 107 -1.59 -26.44 -12.31
CA ASP A 107 -2.72 -27.07 -12.98
C ASP A 107 -2.57 -28.59 -12.82
N HIS A 108 -3.35 -29.18 -11.91
CA HIS A 108 -3.52 -30.62 -11.82
C HIS A 108 -4.69 -31.02 -12.74
N PHE A 109 -4.37 -31.36 -13.98
CA PHE A 109 -5.26 -32.10 -14.89
C PHE A 109 -4.63 -33.45 -15.21
#